data_AF-A0A1V5L7Q9-F1
#
_entry.id   AF-A0A1V5L7Q9-F1
#
_cell.length_a   1.000
_cell.length_b   1.000
_cell.length_c   1.000
_cell.angle_alpha   90.00
_cell.angle_beta   90.00
_cell.angle_gamma   90.00
#
_symmetry.space_group_name_H-M   'P 1'
#
loop_
_entity.id
_entity.type
_entity.pdbx_description
1 polymer ?
#
loop_
_entity_poly.entity_id
_entity_poly.type
_entity_poly.pdbx_seq_one_letter_code
_entity_poly.pdbx_strand_id
1 'polypeptide(L)'
;MKKLLLSLFIFISCSNIAYSETVLLFFWGDGCPHCANAKPFLQELSSKYPSLKVQSYEVYKNKDNLKTFKEVCTNYNSKPTAVPAFFVGNYKPVFGFSDKIKTKITKMVTNCSSKKCINPLNKKNVDE
;
A
#
# COMPACT_ATOMS: atom_id res chain seq x y z
N MET A 1 7.49 21.58 57.71
CA MET A 1 8.55 21.32 56.69
C MET A 1 8.71 19.81 56.63
N LYS A 2 8.58 19.04 55.55
CA LYS A 2 8.28 19.22 54.12
C LYS A 2 7.25 18.13 53.78
N LYS A 3 6.20 18.46 53.02
CA LYS A 3 5.18 17.49 52.59
C LYS A 3 5.85 16.48 51.67
N LEU A 4 5.87 15.21 52.07
CA LEU A 4 6.32 14.09 51.25
C LEU A 4 5.26 13.86 50.16
N LEU A 5 5.46 14.49 49.01
CA LEU A 5 4.63 14.27 47.82
C LEU A 5 4.95 12.87 47.28
N LEU A 6 4.09 11.92 47.62
CA LEU A 6 4.10 10.57 47.06
C LEU A 6 3.89 10.68 45.54
N SER A 7 4.98 10.57 44.79
CA SER A 7 5.00 10.56 43.34
C SER A 7 4.17 9.37 42.86
N LEU A 8 2.97 9.66 42.34
CA LEU A 8 2.15 8.69 41.63
C LEU A 8 2.82 8.46 40.27
N PHE A 9 3.76 7.51 40.21
CA PHE A 9 4.32 6.98 38.97
C PHE A 9 3.18 6.29 38.22
N ILE A 10 2.49 7.05 37.36
CA ILE A 10 1.51 6.53 36.42
C ILE A 10 2.28 5.63 35.46
N PHE A 11 2.22 4.31 35.69
CA PHE A 11 2.57 3.30 34.71
C PHE A 11 1.64 3.50 33.51
N ILE A 12 2.09 4.31 32.56
CA ILE A 12 1.47 4.43 31.24
C ILE A 12 1.68 3.07 30.57
N SER A 13 0.71 2.17 30.74
CA SER A 13 0.60 0.95 29.96
C SER A 13 0.47 1.37 28.50
N CYS A 14 1.59 1.41 27.79
CA CYS A 14 1.62 1.57 26.36
C CYS A 14 0.92 0.34 25.76
N SER A 15 -0.38 0.44 25.53
CA SER A 15 -1.11 -0.52 24.74
C SER A 15 -0.36 -0.64 23.41
N ASN A 16 0.26 -1.79 23.16
CA ASN A 16 0.84 -2.11 21.86
C ASN A 16 -0.30 -2.09 20.85
N ILE A 17 -0.52 -0.96 20.19
CA ILE A 17 -1.40 -0.89 19.03
C ILE A 17 -0.69 -1.73 17.97
N ALA A 18 -1.11 -2.99 17.83
CA ALA A 18 -0.69 -3.85 16.74
C ALA A 18 -1.21 -3.23 15.43
N TYR A 19 -0.42 -2.33 14.85
CA TYR A 19 -0.78 -1.66 13.62
C TYR A 19 -0.72 -2.69 12.48
N SER A 20 -1.86 -3.02 11.87
CA SER A 20 -1.85 -3.90 10.71
C SER A 20 -1.23 -3.17 9.51
N GLU A 21 -0.08 -3.62 9.05
CA GLU A 21 0.61 -3.07 7.88
C GLU A 21 -0.31 -3.12 6.64
N THR A 22 -0.49 -1.97 5.98
CA THR A 22 -1.19 -1.90 4.69
C THR A 22 -0.15 -1.94 3.58
N VAL A 23 -0.26 -2.89 2.67
CA VAL A 23 0.65 -2.98 1.51
C VAL A 23 -0.04 -2.44 0.26
N LEU A 24 0.62 -1.51 -0.41
CA LEU A 24 0.29 -1.07 -1.75
C LEU A 24 1.39 -1.55 -2.70
N LEU A 25 1.02 -2.31 -3.74
CA LEU A 25 1.94 -2.60 -4.84
C LEU A 25 1.83 -1.53 -5.90
N PHE A 26 2.98 -1.05 -6.37
CA PHE A 26 3.12 -0.08 -7.44
C PHE A 26 4.00 -0.67 -8.54
N PHE A 27 3.38 -1.16 -9.60
CA PHE A 27 4.11 -1.59 -10.79
C PHE A 27 4.29 -0.40 -11.73
N TRP A 28 5.53 -0.15 -12.16
CA TRP A 28 5.92 1.03 -12.93
C TRP A 28 6.94 0.67 -14.01
N GLY A 29 7.16 1.58 -14.97
CA GLY A 29 8.16 1.41 -16.02
C GLY A 29 9.16 2.57 -16.06
N ASP A 30 10.42 2.28 -16.35
CA ASP A 30 11.39 3.34 -16.62
C ASP A 30 10.99 4.17 -17.86
N GLY A 31 11.12 5.49 -17.78
CA GLY A 31 10.65 6.42 -18.82
C GLY A 31 9.13 6.63 -18.92
N CYS A 32 8.32 6.00 -18.05
CA CYS A 32 6.85 6.18 -18.01
C CYS A 32 6.44 7.53 -17.36
N PRO A 33 5.88 8.51 -18.09
CA PRO A 33 5.55 9.83 -17.52
C PRO A 33 4.48 9.77 -16.43
N HIS A 34 3.46 8.95 -16.62
CA HIS A 34 2.40 8.75 -15.61
C HIS A 34 2.93 8.12 -14.32
N CYS A 35 3.95 7.26 -14.42
CA CYS A 35 4.60 6.65 -13.29
C CYS A 35 5.44 7.68 -12.51
N ALA A 36 6.15 8.57 -13.22
CA ALA A 36 6.85 9.70 -12.60
C ALA A 36 5.89 10.60 -11.82
N ASN A 37 4.72 10.91 -12.40
CA ASN A 37 3.69 11.71 -11.73
C ASN A 37 3.06 11.01 -10.52
N ALA A 38 3.04 9.68 -10.48
CA ALA A 38 2.51 8.92 -9.35
C ALA A 38 3.44 8.93 -8.12
N LYS A 39 4.76 9.00 -8.32
CA LYS A 39 5.75 8.89 -7.24
C LYS A 39 5.57 9.95 -6.13
N PRO A 40 5.41 11.25 -6.41
CA PRO A 40 5.18 12.26 -5.37
C PRO A 40 3.90 12.01 -4.57
N PHE A 41 2.82 11.60 -5.24
CA PHE A 41 1.57 11.23 -4.58
C PHE A 41 1.75 10.04 -3.63
N LEU A 42 2.49 9.00 -4.04
CA LEU A 42 2.76 7.85 -3.18
C LEU A 42 3.64 8.21 -1.97
N GLN A 43 4.57 9.16 -2.14
CA GLN A 43 5.36 9.70 -1.03
C GLN A 43 4.47 10.45 -0.03
N GLU A 44 3.62 11.37 -0.52
CA GLU A 44 2.65 12.09 0.32
C GLU A 44 1.71 11.11 1.06
N LEU A 45 1.22 10.10 0.34
CA LEU A 45 0.32 9.10 0.90
C LEU A 45 1.00 8.27 2.00
N SER A 46 2.26 7.88 1.81
CA SER A 46 3.04 7.16 2.83
C SER A 46 3.29 8.01 4.07
N SER A 47 3.55 9.31 3.89
CA SER A 47 3.67 10.25 5.02
C SER A 47 2.36 10.40 5.81
N LYS A 48 1.21 10.37 5.11
CA LYS A 48 -0.12 10.46 5.75
C LYS A 48 -0.53 9.17 6.46
N TYR A 49 -0.05 8.02 5.99
CA TYR A 49 -0.35 6.70 6.56
C TYR A 49 0.97 5.99 6.91
N PRO A 50 1.54 6.20 8.11
CA PRO A 50 2.87 5.67 8.47
C PRO A 50 3.02 4.14 8.43
N SER A 51 1.90 3.42 8.40
CA SER A 51 1.80 1.96 8.28
C SER A 51 1.62 1.47 6.84
N LEU A 52 1.50 2.39 5.89
CA LEU A 52 1.44 2.09 4.48
C LEU A 52 2.84 1.75 3.99
N LYS A 53 3.00 0.53 3.50
CA LYS A 53 4.19 0.08 2.79
C LYS A 53 3.92 0.08 1.29
N VAL A 54 4.50 1.05 0.59
CA VAL A 54 4.51 1.08 -0.87
C VAL A 54 5.65 0.22 -1.38
N GLN A 55 5.32 -0.91 -2.00
CA GLN A 55 6.30 -1.78 -2.67
C GLN A 55 6.28 -1.50 -4.17
N SER A 56 7.43 -1.09 -4.70
CA SER A 56 7.54 -0.60 -6.08
C SER A 56 8.31 -1.59 -6.94
N TYR A 57 7.76 -1.94 -8.10
CA TYR A 57 8.30 -2.93 -9.03
C TYR A 57 8.45 -2.32 -10.42
N GLU A 58 9.68 -2.09 -10.86
CA GLU A 58 9.96 -1.68 -12.24
C GLU A 58 9.79 -2.90 -13.17
N VAL A 59 9.01 -2.81 -14.24
CA VAL A 59 8.65 -3.98 -15.07
C VAL A 59 9.13 -3.93 -16.51
N TYR A 60 9.69 -2.83 -17.00
CA TYR A 60 10.19 -2.75 -18.38
C TYR A 60 11.58 -3.34 -18.52
N LYS A 61 12.45 -3.19 -17.51
CA LYS A 61 13.84 -3.62 -17.53
C LYS A 61 14.13 -4.77 -16.55
N ASN A 62 13.20 -5.10 -15.66
CA ASN A 62 13.31 -6.24 -14.75
C ASN A 62 12.29 -7.34 -15.07
N LYS A 63 12.79 -8.47 -15.58
CA LYS A 63 11.96 -9.62 -16.00
C LYS A 63 11.26 -10.32 -14.82
N ASP A 64 11.89 -10.37 -13.66
CA ASP A 64 11.32 -11.01 -12.47
C ASP A 64 10.15 -10.20 -11.92
N ASN A 65 10.30 -8.87 -11.87
CA ASN A 65 9.21 -7.97 -11.53
C ASN A 65 8.06 -8.04 -12.54
N LEU A 66 8.34 -8.18 -13.84
CA LEU A 66 7.31 -8.38 -14.85
C LEU A 66 6.58 -9.71 -14.64
N LYS A 67 7.28 -10.77 -14.23
CA LYS A 67 6.67 -12.05 -13.86
C LYS A 67 5.77 -11.87 -12.63
N THR A 68 6.24 -11.21 -11.58
CA THR A 68 5.42 -10.87 -10.40
C THR A 68 4.19 -10.05 -10.79
N PHE A 69 4.32 -9.08 -11.70
CA PHE A 69 3.18 -8.28 -12.15
C PHE A 69 2.11 -9.14 -12.85
N LYS A 70 2.53 -10.05 -13.72
CA LYS A 70 1.63 -11.00 -14.39
C LYS A 70 0.90 -11.88 -13.38
N GLU A 71 1.64 -12.48 -12.43
CA GLU A 71 1.07 -13.35 -11.39
C GLU A 71 0.08 -12.60 -10.49
N VAL A 72 0.44 -11.39 -10.05
CA VAL A 72 -0.46 -10.55 -9.26
C VAL A 72 -1.70 -10.21 -10.07
N CYS A 73 -1.60 -9.81 -11.35
CA CYS A 73 -2.78 -9.59 -12.19
C CYS A 73 -3.68 -10.82 -12.27
N THR A 74 -3.12 -12.01 -12.47
CA THR A 74 -3.86 -13.28 -12.52
C THR A 74 -4.61 -13.53 -11.21
N ASN A 75 -3.98 -13.33 -10.04
CA ASN A 75 -4.62 -13.52 -8.74
C ASN A 75 -5.78 -12.55 -8.46
N TYR A 76 -5.90 -11.47 -9.24
CA TYR A 76 -7.01 -10.52 -9.19
C TYR A 76 -8.01 -10.70 -10.35
N ASN A 77 -7.94 -11.82 -11.09
CA ASN A 77 -8.74 -12.06 -12.29
C ASN A 77 -8.65 -10.87 -13.28
N SER A 78 -7.43 -10.33 -13.44
CA SER A 78 -7.11 -9.16 -14.24
C SER A 78 -5.98 -9.45 -15.23
N LYS A 79 -5.72 -8.52 -16.15
CA LYS A 79 -4.63 -8.60 -17.12
C LYS A 79 -3.63 -7.46 -16.89
N PRO A 80 -2.32 -7.67 -17.07
CA PRO A 80 -1.31 -6.62 -16.96
C PRO A 80 -1.36 -5.72 -18.21
N THR A 81 -2.30 -4.77 -18.23
CA THR A 81 -2.60 -3.98 -19.43
C THR A 81 -1.77 -2.70 -19.57
N ALA A 82 -1.35 -2.10 -18.46
CA ALA A 82 -0.61 -0.84 -18.46
C ALA A 82 0.15 -0.62 -17.15
N VAL A 83 1.10 0.32 -17.18
CA VAL A 83 1.66 0.95 -15.98
C VAL A 83 1.37 2.46 -15.98
N PRO A 84 1.27 3.11 -14.81
CA PRO A 84 1.38 2.51 -13.49
C PRO A 84 0.16 1.65 -13.14
N ALA A 85 0.38 0.59 -12.36
CA ALA A 85 -0.67 -0.28 -11.84
C ALA A 85 -0.58 -0.38 -10.31
N PHE A 86 -1.73 -0.32 -9.65
CA PHE A 86 -1.82 -0.25 -8.19
C PHE A 86 -2.74 -1.34 -7.64
N PHE A 87 -2.27 -2.01 -6.58
CA PHE A 87 -2.98 -3.07 -5.88
C PHE A 87 -2.96 -2.78 -4.38
N VAL A 88 -4.13 -2.86 -3.73
CA VAL A 88 -4.30 -2.67 -2.28
C VAL A 88 -5.37 -3.64 -1.81
N GLY A 89 -5.09 -4.42 -0.77
CA GLY A 89 -6.07 -5.36 -0.20
C GLY A 89 -6.73 -6.27 -1.25
N ASN A 90 -8.04 -6.51 -1.11
CA ASN A 90 -8.83 -7.26 -2.08
C ASN A 90 -9.54 -6.37 -3.12
N TYR A 91 -9.16 -5.09 -3.24
CA TYR A 91 -9.81 -4.19 -4.19
C TYR A 91 -9.45 -4.54 -5.63
N LYS A 92 -10.35 -4.23 -6.57
CA LYS A 92 -10.05 -4.31 -8.01
C LYS A 92 -8.85 -3.42 -8.33
N PRO A 93 -7.84 -3.92 -9.07
CA PRO A 93 -6.67 -3.13 -9.42
C PRO A 93 -7.04 -1.92 -10.27
N VAL A 94 -6.24 -0.87 -10.15
CA VAL A 94 -6.38 0.36 -10.94
C VAL A 94 -5.12 0.61 -11.76
N PHE A 95 -5.32 1.08 -12.99
CA PHE A 95 -4.28 1.28 -13.99
C PHE A 95 -4.30 2.73 -14.48
N GLY A 96 -3.12 3.27 -14.80
CA GLY A 96 -2.93 4.66 -15.19
C GLY A 96 -2.86 5.61 -13.98
N PHE A 97 -2.72 6.91 -14.24
CA PHE A 97 -2.65 7.90 -13.17
C PHE A 97 -3.41 9.19 -13.52
N SER A 98 -4.32 9.59 -12.65
CA SER A 98 -5.16 10.79 -12.73
C SER A 98 -5.71 11.14 -11.34
N ASP A 99 -6.32 12.30 -11.16
CA ASP A 99 -6.87 12.69 -9.85
C ASP A 99 -7.99 11.76 -9.38
N LYS A 100 -8.79 11.23 -10.31
CA LYS A 100 -9.79 10.20 -10.01
C LYS A 100 -9.13 8.93 -9.45
N ILE A 101 -7.97 8.55 -9.97
CA ILE A 101 -7.20 7.39 -9.49
C ILE A 101 -6.56 7.69 -8.14
N LYS A 102 -6.01 8.89 -7.90
CA LYS A 102 -5.54 9.32 -6.57
C LYS A 102 -6.63 9.13 -5.52
N THR A 103 -7.83 9.64 -5.77
CA THR A 103 -8.97 9.49 -4.85
C THR A 103 -9.33 8.03 -4.59
N LYS A 104 -9.31 7.17 -5.62
CA LYS A 104 -9.53 5.73 -5.46
C LYS A 104 -8.47 5.07 -4.58
N ILE A 105 -7.19 5.31 -4.85
CA ILE A 105 -6.06 4.74 -4.09
C ILE A 105 -6.13 5.20 -2.64
N THR A 106 -6.33 6.49 -2.39
CA THR A 106 -6.47 7.04 -1.04
C THR A 106 -7.60 6.34 -0.28
N LYS A 107 -8.79 6.19 -0.90
CA LYS A 107 -9.91 5.49 -0.27
C LYS A 107 -9.59 4.03 0.06
N MET A 108 -8.93 3.31 -0.84
CA MET A 108 -8.51 1.91 -0.61
C MET A 108 -7.56 1.82 0.59
N VAL A 109 -6.55 2.70 0.63
CA VAL A 109 -5.58 2.78 1.73
C VAL A 109 -6.27 3.15 3.04
N THR A 110 -7.09 4.21 3.09
CA THR A 110 -7.82 4.60 4.31
C THR A 110 -8.63 3.44 4.89
N ASN A 111 -9.31 2.69 4.03
CA ASN A 111 -10.09 1.53 4.45
C ASN A 111 -9.20 0.39 4.98
N CYS A 112 -8.05 0.14 4.36
CA CYS A 112 -7.09 -0.87 4.84
C CYS A 112 -6.29 -0.42 6.07
N SER A 113 -6.16 0.89 6.31
CA SER A 113 -5.54 1.40 7.53
C SER A 113 -6.46 1.28 8.75
N SER A 114 -7.79 1.26 8.53
CA SER A 114 -8.78 1.09 9.60
C SER A 114 -9.19 -0.36 9.84
N LYS A 115 -8.88 -1.27 8.91
CA LYS A 115 -9.26 -2.70 8.96
C LYS A 115 -8.14 -3.54 8.36
N LYS A 116 -7.85 -4.70 8.97
CA LYS A 116 -6.84 -5.63 8.43
C LYS A 116 -7.15 -6.02 6.98
N CYS A 117 -6.23 -5.71 6.07
CA CYS A 117 -6.29 -6.11 4.66
C CYS A 117 -5.27 -7.22 4.36
N ILE A 118 -5.57 -8.04 3.34
CA ILE A 118 -4.60 -8.98 2.78
C ILE A 118 -3.46 -8.20 2.10
N ASN A 119 -2.24 -8.69 2.23
CA ASN A 119 -1.15 -8.23 1.38
C ASN A 119 -1.41 -8.71 -0.06
N PRO A 120 -1.47 -7.82 -1.07
CA PRO A 120 -1.72 -8.20 -2.45
C PRO A 120 -0.82 -9.31 -3.01
N LEU A 121 0.43 -9.43 -2.55
CA LEU A 121 1.34 -10.51 -2.95
C LEU A 121 0.91 -11.89 -2.45
N ASN A 122 0.15 -11.93 -1.35
CA ASN A 122 -0.33 -13.17 -0.74
C ASN A 122 -1.71 -13.57 -1.26
N LYS A 123 -2.36 -12.75 -2.08
CA LYS A 123 -3.64 -13.10 -2.70
C LYS A 123 -3.42 -14.28 -3.65
N LYS A 124 -4.25 -15.32 -3.52
CA LYS A 124 -4.36 -16.43 -4.46
C LYS A 124 -5.64 -16.29 -5.27
N ASN A 125 -5.62 -16.75 -6.51
CA ASN A 125 -6.86 -16.96 -7.24
C ASN A 125 -7.67 -18.06 -6.52
N VAL A 126 -8.97 -17.84 -6.32
CA VAL A 126 -9.85 -18.79 -5.61
C VAL A 126 -10.61 -19.67 -6.61
N ASP A 127 -10.37 -19.46 -7.90
CA ASP A 127 -11.01 -20.16 -9.01
C ASP A 127 -10.14 -21.31 -9.59
N GLU A 128 -9.17 -21.83 -8.83
CA GLU A 128 -8.29 -22.95 -9.19
C GLU A 128 -8.53 -24.18 -8.30
#